data_AF-A0A920BJB3-F1
#
_entry.id   AF-A0A920BJB3-F1
#
_cell.length_a   1.000
_cell.length_b   1.000
_cell.length_c   1.000
_cell.angle_alpha   90.00
_cell.angle_beta   90.00
_cell.angle_gamma   90.00
#
_symmetry.space_group_name_H-M   'P 1'
#
loop_
_entity.id
_entity.type
_entity.pdbx_description
1 polymer ?
#
loop_
_entity_poly.entity_id
_entity_poly.type
_entity_poly.pdbx_seq_one_letter_code
_entity_poly.pdbx_strand_id
1 'polypeptide(L)'
;MQVMNHAVFADPNNAEARNLQADAFEQLGYQSESGTWRNAYLTAARELRYGSLRIPASMGRQIAHAITIDQLFDMIGVRFDPENLILGRLELIGTFLTWEKTMCLASKI
;
A
#
# COMPACT_ATOMS: atom_id res chain seq x y z
N MET A 1 23.87 8.32 -2.59
CA MET A 1 22.45 7.93 -2.45
C MET A 1 21.50 9.11 -2.29
N GLN A 2 21.63 9.94 -1.25
CA GLN A 2 20.65 11.01 -0.99
C GLN A 2 20.52 12.02 -2.13
N VAL A 3 21.63 12.46 -2.73
CA VAL A 3 21.61 13.43 -3.84
C VAL A 3 20.85 12.91 -5.07
N MET A 4 21.05 11.63 -5.42
CA MET A 4 20.35 11.05 -6.57
C MET A 4 18.86 10.83 -6.29
N ASN A 5 18.53 10.48 -5.04
CA ASN A 5 17.15 10.38 -4.59
C ASN A 5 16.44 11.73 -4.78
N HIS A 6 17.03 12.84 -4.34
CA HIS A 6 16.47 14.18 -4.60
C HIS A 6 16.32 14.49 -6.10
N ALA A 7 17.27 14.07 -6.94
CA ALA A 7 17.19 14.26 -8.39
C ALA A 7 16.03 13.45 -9.02
N VAL A 8 15.82 12.20 -8.60
CA VAL A 8 14.71 11.35 -9.08
C VAL A 8 13.36 11.84 -8.57
N PHE A 9 13.29 12.40 -7.36
CA PHE A 9 12.06 13.03 -6.86
C PHE A 9 11.76 14.37 -7.56
N ALA A 10 12.80 15.11 -7.97
CA ALA A 10 12.63 16.35 -8.72
C ALA A 10 12.21 16.10 -10.18
N ASP A 11 12.82 15.09 -10.84
CA ASP A 11 12.44 14.65 -12.18
C ASP A 11 12.40 13.11 -12.26
N PRO A 12 11.21 12.49 -12.15
CA PRO A 12 11.06 11.04 -12.19
C PRO A 12 11.25 10.44 -13.60
N ASN A 13 11.27 11.27 -14.64
CA ASN A 13 11.47 10.82 -16.02
C ASN A 13 12.95 10.80 -16.43
N ASN A 14 13.84 11.35 -15.61
CA ASN A 14 15.28 11.32 -15.88
C ASN A 14 15.84 9.89 -15.76
N ALA A 15 16.02 9.24 -16.92
CA ALA A 15 16.50 7.87 -17.01
C ALA A 15 17.93 7.70 -16.49
N GLU A 16 18.81 8.68 -16.68
CA GLU A 16 20.18 8.60 -16.16
C GLU A 16 20.21 8.63 -14.64
N ALA A 17 19.47 9.56 -14.03
CA ALA A 17 19.41 9.69 -12.57
C ALA A 17 18.88 8.41 -11.92
N ARG A 18 17.84 7.81 -12.52
CA ARG A 18 17.27 6.54 -12.06
C ARG A 18 18.24 5.37 -12.21
N ASN A 19 18.94 5.27 -13.34
CA ASN A 19 19.92 4.20 -13.56
C ASN A 19 21.09 4.30 -12.58
N LEU A 20 21.61 5.51 -12.37
CA LEU A 20 22.71 5.73 -11.43
C LEU A 20 22.29 5.48 -9.97
N GLN A 21 21.03 5.79 -9.62
CA GLN A 21 20.48 5.42 -8.32
C GLN A 21 20.31 3.90 -8.18
N ALA A 22 19.87 3.22 -9.23
CA ALA A 22 19.71 1.76 -9.23
C ALA A 22 21.06 1.05 -9.03
N ASP A 23 22.11 1.49 -9.73
CA ASP A 23 23.46 0.92 -9.61
C ASP A 23 23.99 1.05 -8.18
N ALA A 24 23.78 2.22 -7.56
CA ALA A 24 24.18 2.44 -6.18
C ALA A 24 23.40 1.53 -5.20
N PHE A 25 22.11 1.26 -5.46
CA PHE A 25 21.32 0.34 -4.63
C PHE A 25 21.79 -1.11 -4.80
N GLU A 26 22.15 -1.52 -6.01
CA GLU A 26 22.72 -2.85 -6.25
C GLU A 26 24.04 -3.05 -5.48
N GLN A 27 24.91 -2.05 -5.46
CA GLN A 27 26.16 -2.11 -4.69
C GLN A 27 25.92 -2.25 -3.18
N LEU A 28 24.96 -1.51 -2.63
CA LEU A 28 24.57 -1.68 -1.22
C LEU A 28 23.95 -3.06 -0.96
N GLY A 29 23.17 -3.58 -1.91
CA GLY A 29 22.61 -4.93 -1.84
C GLY A 29 23.69 -6.02 -1.81
N TYR A 30 24.77 -5.85 -2.57
CA TYR A 30 25.91 -6.79 -2.56
C TYR A 30 26.72 -6.76 -1.28
N GLN A 31 26.85 -5.59 -0.66
CA GLN A 31 27.58 -5.43 0.61
C GLN A 31 26.73 -5.73 1.85
N SER A 32 25.41 -5.86 1.68
CA SER A 32 24.50 -6.12 2.80
C SER A 32 24.64 -7.55 3.31
N GLU A 33 25.03 -7.70 4.57
CA GLU A 33 25.05 -8.98 5.29
C GLU A 33 23.65 -9.52 5.58
N SER A 34 22.69 -8.62 5.79
CA SER A 34 21.30 -8.99 6.06
C SER A 34 20.52 -9.23 4.77
N GLY A 35 19.83 -10.38 4.71
CA GLY A 35 18.95 -10.73 3.59
C GLY A 35 17.79 -9.75 3.38
N THR A 36 17.21 -9.20 4.46
CA THR A 36 16.11 -8.24 4.36
C THR A 36 16.54 -6.95 3.68
N TRP A 37 17.70 -6.42 4.08
CA TRP A 37 18.27 -5.21 3.50
C TRP A 37 18.71 -5.41 2.05
N ARG A 38 19.32 -6.56 1.75
CA ARG A 38 19.63 -6.96 0.36
C ARG A 38 18.38 -7.00 -0.51
N ASN A 39 17.31 -7.65 -0.04
CA ASN A 39 16.07 -7.75 -0.79
C ASN A 39 15.43 -6.37 -1.04
N ALA A 40 15.44 -5.49 -0.03
CA ALA A 40 14.93 -4.13 -0.18
C ALA A 40 15.71 -3.32 -1.22
N TYR A 41 17.05 -3.34 -1.17
CA TYR A 41 17.88 -2.60 -2.12
C TYR A 41 17.76 -3.12 -3.55
N LEU A 42 17.76 -4.44 -3.75
CA LEU A 42 17.60 -5.04 -5.08
C LEU A 42 16.21 -4.79 -5.65
N THR A 43 15.17 -4.80 -4.80
CA THR A 43 13.81 -4.45 -5.23
C THR A 43 13.74 -2.98 -5.64
N ALA A 44 14.31 -2.07 -4.86
CA ALA A 44 14.36 -0.65 -5.19
C ALA A 44 15.11 -0.37 -6.50
N ALA A 45 16.27 -1.01 -6.71
CA ALA A 45 17.02 -0.92 -7.96
C ALA A 45 16.21 -1.40 -9.17
N ARG A 46 15.48 -2.51 -9.01
CA ARG A 46 14.62 -3.04 -10.05
C ARG A 46 13.47 -2.08 -10.39
N GLU A 47 12.81 -1.51 -9.38
CA GLU A 47 11.69 -0.58 -9.59
C GLU A 47 12.14 0.71 -10.29
N LEU A 48 13.34 1.20 -10.00
CA LEU A 48 13.92 2.36 -10.69
C LEU A 48 14.20 2.11 -12.18
N ARG A 49 14.54 0.87 -12.56
CA ARG A 49 14.81 0.50 -13.97
C ARG A 49 13.54 0.15 -14.75
N TYR A 50 12.67 -0.68 -14.16
CA TYR A 50 11.56 -1.31 -14.87
C TYR A 50 10.18 -0.81 -14.42
N GLY A 51 10.11 0.08 -13.42
CA GLY A 51 8.86 0.54 -12.82
C GLY A 51 8.36 -0.36 -11.70
N SER A 52 7.35 0.13 -10.99
CA SER A 52 6.77 -0.55 -9.83
C SER A 52 6.10 -1.87 -10.21
N LEU A 53 6.34 -2.88 -9.38
CA LEU A 53 5.62 -4.14 -9.46
C LEU A 53 4.23 -3.96 -8.86
N ARG A 54 3.22 -3.86 -9.72
CA ARG A 54 1.82 -3.91 -9.30
C ARG A 54 1.45 -5.32 -8.88
N ILE A 55 1.88 -5.73 -7.70
CA ILE A 55 1.42 -6.95 -7.04
C ILE A 55 0.13 -6.58 -6.31
N PRO A 56 -1.04 -7.12 -6.70
CA PRO A 56 -2.28 -6.82 -6.00
C PRO A 56 -2.14 -7.33 -4.55
N ALA A 57 -2.19 -6.40 -3.60
CA ALA A 57 -2.31 -6.74 -2.19
C ALA A 57 -3.68 -7.38 -1.96
N SER A 58 -3.76 -8.70 -2.08
CA SER A 58 -4.96 -9.47 -1.78
C SER A 58 -4.91 -9.92 -0.33
N MET A 59 -6.02 -9.71 0.37
CA MET A 59 -6.26 -10.44 1.61
C MET A 59 -6.31 -11.93 1.26
N GLY A 60 -5.55 -12.75 1.97
CA GLY A 60 -5.64 -14.19 1.81
C GLY A 60 -7.03 -14.67 2.22
N ARG A 61 -7.64 -15.58 1.45
CA ARG A 61 -9.00 -16.11 1.73
C ARG A 61 -9.20 -16.55 3.18
N GLN A 62 -8.16 -17.14 3.79
CA GLN A 62 -8.20 -17.60 5.19
C GLN A 62 -8.36 -16.43 6.18
N ILE A 63 -7.70 -15.31 5.92
CA ILE A 63 -7.84 -14.10 6.74
C ILE A 63 -9.25 -13.54 6.55
N ALA A 64 -9.74 -13.48 5.31
CA ALA A 64 -11.09 -12.99 5.01
C ALA A 64 -12.21 -13.79 5.69
N HIS A 65 -12.00 -15.08 5.98
CA HIS A 65 -12.96 -15.90 6.74
C HIS A 65 -12.79 -15.80 8.26
N ALA A 66 -11.66 -15.31 8.75
CA ALA A 66 -11.34 -15.22 10.17
C ALA A 66 -11.59 -13.82 10.76
N ILE A 67 -11.77 -12.78 9.93
CA ILE A 67 -12.09 -11.43 10.42
C ILE A 67 -13.48 -11.40 11.06
N THR A 68 -13.60 -10.66 12.16
CA THR A 68 -14.91 -10.36 12.75
C THR A 68 -15.63 -9.28 11.93
N ILE A 69 -16.95 -9.19 12.12
CA ILE A 69 -17.76 -8.14 11.48
C ILE A 69 -17.26 -6.74 11.84
N ASP A 70 -16.88 -6.52 13.10
CA ASP A 70 -16.39 -5.22 13.58
C ASP A 70 -15.07 -4.83 12.87
N GLN A 71 -14.13 -5.77 12.74
CA GLN A 71 -12.86 -5.57 12.02
C GLN A 71 -13.06 -5.30 10.53
N LEU A 72 -14.04 -5.96 9.90
CA LEU A 72 -14.39 -5.70 8.51
C LEU A 72 -14.81 -4.24 8.32
N PHE A 73 -15.63 -3.71 9.22
CA PHE A 73 -16.12 -2.34 9.14
C PHE A 73 -15.07 -1.30 9.48
N ASP A 74 -14.17 -1.56 10.42
CA ASP A 74 -12.98 -0.72 10.64
C ASP A 74 -12.12 -0.63 9.37
N MET A 75 -11.95 -1.75 8.66
CA MET A 75 -11.18 -1.79 7.42
C MET A 75 -11.86 -1.03 6.27
N ILE A 76 -13.20 -1.06 6.21
CA ILE A 76 -13.99 -0.24 5.28
C ILE A 76 -13.84 1.25 5.64
N GLY A 77 -13.86 1.60 6.93
CA GLY A 77 -13.67 2.96 7.41
C GLY A 77 -12.33 3.57 7.00
N VAL A 78 -11.22 2.82 7.09
CA VAL A 78 -9.89 3.30 6.65
C VAL A 78 -9.82 3.52 5.13
N ARG A 79 -10.56 2.73 4.35
CA ARG A 79 -10.62 2.87 2.89
C ARG A 79 -11.68 3.87 2.42
N PHE A 80 -12.46 4.42 3.34
CA PHE A 80 -13.53 5.35 3.03
C PHE A 80 -12.93 6.70 2.63
N ASP A 81 -13.24 7.14 1.41
CA ASP A 81 -12.85 8.43 0.90
C ASP A 81 -14.02 9.42 1.04
N PRO A 82 -13.97 10.37 1.99
CA PRO A 82 -15.08 11.28 2.25
C PRO A 82 -15.27 12.32 1.14
N GLU A 83 -14.24 12.63 0.34
CA GLU A 83 -14.29 13.67 -0.69
C GLU A 83 -15.10 13.24 -1.92
N ASN A 84 -15.19 11.93 -2.14
CA ASN A 84 -15.99 11.34 -3.21
C ASN A 84 -17.47 11.12 -2.83
N LEU A 85 -17.93 11.55 -1.65
CA LEU A 85 -19.35 11.50 -1.30
C LEU A 85 -20.13 12.69 -1.86
N ILE A 86 -20.93 12.40 -2.88
CA ILE A 86 -21.85 13.36 -3.52
C ILE A 86 -23.13 13.54 -2.66
N LEU A 87 -23.44 12.57 -1.81
CA LEU A 87 -24.57 12.58 -0.88
C LEU A 87 -24.00 12.82 0.52
N GLY A 88 -24.14 14.02 1.08
CA GLY A 88 -23.47 14.48 2.32
C GLY A 88 -23.70 13.68 3.61
N ARG A 89 -24.35 12.51 3.55
CA ARG A 89 -24.43 11.51 4.62
C ARG A 89 -24.77 10.13 4.05
N LEU A 90 -24.06 9.10 4.49
CA LEU A 90 -24.38 7.69 4.23
C LEU A 90 -24.72 6.99 5.55
N GLU A 91 -25.93 6.46 5.66
CA GLU A 91 -26.35 5.60 6.77
C GLU A 91 -26.61 4.19 6.21
N LEU A 92 -25.82 3.22 6.67
CA LEU A 92 -25.98 1.81 6.31
C LEU A 92 -26.48 1.05 7.53
N ILE A 93 -27.71 0.53 7.42
CA ILE A 93 -28.33 -0.34 8.42
C ILE A 93 -28.35 -1.76 7.84
N GLY A 94 -27.58 -2.66 8.46
CA GLY A 94 -27.47 -4.05 8.03
C GLY A 94 -27.70 -5.01 9.20
N THR A 95 -28.58 -5.99 8.98
CA THR A 95 -28.81 -7.09 9.93
C THR A 95 -28.09 -8.33 9.42
N PHE A 96 -27.06 -8.78 10.15
CA PHE A 96 -26.30 -9.98 9.80
C PHE A 96 -26.93 -11.20 10.48
N LEU A 97 -27.81 -11.88 9.75
CA LEU A 97 -28.60 -13.03 10.23
C LEU A 97 -27.74 -14.22 10.70
N THR A 98 -26.51 -14.35 10.19
CA THR A 98 -25.58 -15.43 10.54
C THR A 98 -24.93 -15.26 11.92
N TRP A 99 -24.99 -14.07 12.53
CA TRP A 99 -24.24 -13.74 13.76
C TRP A 99 -25.09 -13.04 14.84
N GLU A 100 -26.42 -13.00 14.69
CA GLU A 100 -27.37 -12.29 15.58
C GLU A 100 -26.92 -10.87 15.98
N LYS A 101 -26.13 -10.20 15.14
CA LYS A 101 -25.66 -8.83 15.37
C LYS A 101 -26.38 -7.88 14.42
N THR A 102 -26.98 -6.85 15.00
CA THR A 102 -27.47 -5.67 14.26
C THR A 102 -26.48 -4.55 14.50
N MET A 103 -25.94 -3.97 13.42
CA MET A 103 -25.01 -2.85 13.52
C MET A 103 -25.48 -1.69 12.63
N CYS A 104 -25.35 -0.48 13.16
CA CYS A 104 -25.72 0.76 12.49
C CYS A 104 -24.44 1.53 12.21
N LEU A 105 -24.14 1.78 10.93
CA LEU A 105 -22.94 2.50 10.53
C LEU A 105 -23.34 3.85 9.95
N ALA A 106 -22.94 4.91 10.64
CA ALA A 106 -23.20 6.28 10.24
C ALA A 106 -21.86 6.95 9.94
N SER A 107 -21.64 7.38 8.70
CA SER A 107 -20.52 8.30 8.42
C SER A 107 -20.98 9.72 8.74
N LYS A 108 -20.25 10.39 9.64
CA LYS A 108 -20.44 11.79 9.96
C LYS A 108 -19.17 12.52 9.51
N ILE A 109 -19.33 13.40 8.53
CA ILE A 109 -18.33 14.43 8.19
C ILE A 109 -18.27 15.42 9.36
#